data_AF-A0A971H0Y9-F1
#
_entry.id   AF-A0A971H0Y9-F1
#
_cell.length_a   1.000
_cell.length_b   1.000
_cell.length_c   1.000
_cell.angle_alpha   90.00
_cell.angle_beta   90.00
_cell.angle_gamma   90.00
#
_symmetry.space_group_name_H-M   'P 1'
#
loop_
_entity.id
_entity.type
_entity.pdbx_description
1 polymer ?
#
loop_
_entity_poly.entity_id
_entity_poly.type
_entity_poly.pdbx_seq_one_letter_code
_entity_poly.pdbx_strand_id
1 'polypeptide(L)'
;MESLWKINGIINSYVWGPWMLILLVGTGVWFTLYLGFPQFRYFGLMVREVIGRIRHKSTEEGSISSFAAMACALAATVGTGNIAGVATALHLGGPGALVWMLISAVFGMTTKFCEVTLAVRYREIDSLGCYRGGTMYILEKGLGMKWLAVIFALFAFLASFGIGNAVQANSTAEGISLAFGVPHLYTAVVLAFIVGLVVWGGLTRIAKVTVFLVPFMAIFYIGGALAVVINHASEVPGAISMALQGAFGDPMAIPGAMAGWAVKVAVQKGISRGVFSNEAGLGSAPMVHCTAKVDHPVRQGLYGIFEVFVD
;
A
#
# COMPACT_ATOMS: atom_id res chain seq x y z
N MET A 1 26.49 13.04 10.29
CA MET A 1 25.84 12.22 9.25
C MET A 1 26.08 10.72 9.46
N GLU A 2 27.33 10.26 9.61
CA GLU A 2 27.62 8.82 9.78
C GLU A 2 26.91 8.15 10.97
N SER A 3 26.87 8.79 12.13
CA SER A 3 26.17 8.24 13.31
C SER A 3 24.66 8.07 13.07
N LEU A 4 24.05 9.01 12.33
CA LEU A 4 22.63 8.91 11.93
C LEU A 4 22.42 7.74 10.97
N TRP A 5 23.30 7.54 9.99
CA TRP A 5 23.24 6.40 9.09
C TRP A 5 23.41 5.06 9.81
N LYS A 6 24.31 4.98 10.80
CA LYS A 6 24.48 3.78 11.64
C LYS A 6 23.23 3.48 12.45
N ILE A 7 22.65 4.48 13.13
CA ILE A 7 21.42 4.32 13.90
C ILE A 7 20.27 3.89 12.99
N ASN A 8 20.11 4.54 11.84
CA ASN A 8 19.10 4.19 10.85
C ASN A 8 19.28 2.75 10.34
N GLY A 9 20.52 2.31 10.12
CA GLY A 9 20.83 0.93 9.73
C GLY A 9 20.36 -0.09 10.76
N ILE A 10 20.64 0.17 12.05
CA ILE A 10 20.20 -0.68 13.15
C ILE A 10 18.67 -0.73 13.21
N ILE A 11 17.99 0.41 13.20
CA ILE A 11 16.52 0.47 13.25
C ILE A 11 15.90 -0.27 12.06
N ASN A 12 16.41 -0.03 10.84
CA ASN A 12 15.93 -0.73 9.64
C ASN A 12 16.10 -2.25 9.73
N SER A 13 17.16 -2.73 10.39
CA SER A 13 17.38 -4.17 10.58
C SER A 13 16.32 -4.82 11.48
N TYR A 14 15.70 -4.08 12.39
CA TYR A 14 14.58 -4.54 13.22
C TYR A 14 13.24 -4.36 12.51
N VAL A 15 12.96 -3.16 11.99
CA VAL A 15 11.69 -2.80 11.34
C VAL A 15 11.44 -3.61 10.07
N TRP A 16 12.48 -3.81 9.24
CA TRP A 16 12.41 -4.64 8.04
C TRP A 16 13.11 -5.99 8.23
N GLY A 17 13.33 -6.34 9.50
CA GLY A 17 13.90 -7.62 9.91
C GLY A 17 12.88 -8.75 9.86
N PRO A 18 13.34 -10.00 10.00
CA PRO A 18 12.48 -11.18 9.91
C PRO A 18 11.33 -11.14 10.92
N TRP A 19 11.56 -10.66 12.15
CA TRP A 19 10.54 -10.64 13.20
C TRP A 19 9.36 -9.73 12.90
N MET A 20 9.62 -8.52 12.39
CA MET A 20 8.54 -7.59 12.03
C MET A 20 7.78 -8.08 10.79
N LEU A 21 8.49 -8.65 9.81
CA LEU A 21 7.85 -9.24 8.62
C LEU A 21 6.99 -10.45 8.98
N ILE A 22 7.44 -11.30 9.91
CA ILE A 22 6.64 -12.41 10.46
C ILE A 22 5.41 -11.88 11.19
N LEU A 23 5.53 -10.78 11.94
CA LEU A 23 4.36 -10.19 12.61
C LEU A 23 3.36 -9.64 11.58
N LEU A 24 3.82 -8.90 10.56
CA LEU A 24 2.97 -8.31 9.54
C LEU A 24 2.29 -9.36 8.66
N VAL A 25 3.06 -10.27 8.06
CA VAL A 25 2.49 -11.30 7.19
C VAL A 25 1.79 -12.38 8.01
N GLY A 26 2.34 -12.77 9.15
CA GLY A 26 1.74 -13.76 10.04
C GLY A 26 0.39 -13.33 10.61
N THR A 27 0.20 -12.04 10.90
CA THR A 27 -1.14 -11.53 11.25
C THR A 27 -2.10 -11.60 10.07
N GLY A 28 -1.66 -11.28 8.85
CA GLY A 28 -2.46 -11.47 7.63
C GLY A 28 -2.83 -12.92 7.35
N VAL A 29 -1.89 -13.85 7.55
CA VAL A 29 -2.13 -15.31 7.47
C VAL A 29 -3.15 -15.72 8.53
N TRP A 30 -2.95 -15.30 9.79
CA TRP A 30 -3.86 -15.62 10.88
C TRP A 30 -5.27 -15.11 10.63
N PHE A 31 -5.43 -13.84 10.23
CA PHE A 31 -6.73 -13.28 9.87
C PHE A 31 -7.36 -14.02 8.68
N THR A 32 -6.56 -14.37 7.67
CA THR A 32 -7.05 -15.10 6.49
C THR A 32 -7.65 -16.44 6.89
N LEU A 33 -6.97 -17.19 7.75
CA LEU A 33 -7.46 -18.48 8.24
C LEU A 33 -8.67 -18.31 9.17
N TYR A 34 -8.58 -17.40 10.15
CA TYR A 34 -9.64 -17.17 11.14
C TYR A 34 -10.95 -16.70 10.52
N LEU A 35 -10.88 -15.82 9.50
CA LEU A 35 -12.05 -15.27 8.81
C LEU A 35 -12.54 -16.14 7.64
N GLY A 36 -11.91 -17.30 7.40
CA GLY A 36 -12.30 -18.22 6.33
C GLY A 36 -12.10 -17.62 4.93
N PHE A 37 -10.89 -17.13 4.66
CA PHE A 37 -10.42 -16.70 3.34
C PHE A 37 -11.31 -15.63 2.65
N PRO A 38 -11.56 -14.47 3.30
CA PRO A 38 -12.47 -13.45 2.77
C PRO A 38 -12.05 -12.91 1.40
N GLN A 39 -10.75 -12.79 1.12
CA GLN A 39 -10.24 -12.30 -0.17
C GLN A 39 -10.64 -13.19 -1.36
N PHE A 40 -10.82 -14.50 -1.14
CA PHE A 40 -11.28 -15.42 -2.18
C PHE A 40 -12.81 -15.57 -2.15
N ARG A 41 -13.39 -15.74 -0.96
CA ARG A 41 -14.84 -15.96 -0.76
C ARG A 41 -15.68 -14.76 -1.24
N TYR A 42 -15.17 -13.55 -1.05
CA TYR A 42 -15.89 -12.31 -1.38
C TYR A 42 -15.34 -11.61 -2.63
N PHE A 43 -14.48 -12.26 -3.42
CA PHE A 43 -13.84 -11.63 -4.59
C PHE A 43 -14.87 -11.05 -5.57
N GLY A 44 -15.87 -11.84 -5.98
CA GLY A 44 -16.91 -11.37 -6.90
C GLY A 44 -17.78 -10.25 -6.30
N LEU A 45 -18.05 -10.32 -4.99
CA LEU A 45 -18.81 -9.28 -4.28
C LEU A 45 -18.03 -7.97 -4.23
N MET A 46 -16.73 -8.04 -3.91
CA MET A 46 -15.81 -6.91 -3.90
C MET A 46 -15.79 -6.20 -5.25
N VAL A 47 -15.55 -6.94 -6.34
CA VAL A 47 -15.51 -6.38 -7.70
C VAL A 47 -16.83 -5.71 -8.06
N ARG A 48 -17.96 -6.37 -7.76
CA ARG A 48 -19.30 -5.82 -7.99
C ARG A 48 -19.55 -4.56 -7.18
N GLU A 49 -19.14 -4.53 -5.92
CA GLU A 49 -19.34 -3.37 -5.03
C GLU A 49 -18.57 -2.15 -5.55
N VAL A 50 -17.31 -2.36 -5.94
CA VAL A 50 -16.45 -1.29 -6.46
C VAL A 50 -16.95 -0.78 -7.80
N ILE A 51 -17.18 -1.67 -8.77
CA ILE A 51 -17.60 -1.29 -10.13
C ILE A 51 -19.04 -0.75 -10.12
N GLY A 52 -19.94 -1.37 -9.35
CA GLY A 52 -21.34 -0.99 -9.27
C GLY A 52 -21.57 0.39 -8.66
N ARG A 53 -20.67 0.86 -7.78
CA ARG A 53 -20.77 2.19 -7.16
C ARG A 53 -20.04 3.31 -7.92
N ILE A 54 -19.36 3.04 -9.04
CA ILE A 54 -18.76 4.09 -9.90
C ILE A 54 -19.83 5.12 -10.35
N ARG A 55 -21.10 4.70 -10.46
CA ARG A 55 -22.21 5.55 -10.94
C ARG A 55 -23.18 6.05 -9.87
N HIS A 56 -23.09 5.58 -8.62
CA HIS A 56 -24.05 5.93 -7.58
C HIS A 56 -23.56 7.05 -6.65
N LYS A 57 -24.28 8.17 -6.63
CA LYS A 57 -24.19 9.16 -5.53
C LYS A 57 -24.90 8.56 -4.32
N SER A 58 -24.16 8.21 -3.26
CA SER A 58 -24.77 7.67 -2.03
C SER A 58 -25.43 8.78 -1.20
N THR A 59 -26.59 8.44 -0.60
CA THR A 59 -27.35 9.27 0.36
C THR A 59 -27.01 8.95 1.82
N GLU A 60 -26.02 8.09 2.07
CA GLU A 60 -25.62 7.57 3.39
C GLU A 60 -24.69 8.54 4.17
N GLU A 61 -24.53 8.33 5.48
CA GLU A 61 -23.73 9.18 6.40
C GLU A 61 -22.22 8.99 6.23
N GLY A 62 -21.45 10.09 6.16
CA GLY A 62 -20.01 10.12 5.85
C GLY A 62 -19.58 11.43 5.18
N SER A 63 -18.28 11.62 4.93
CA SER A 63 -17.75 12.83 4.26
C SER A 63 -17.62 12.64 2.75
N ILE A 64 -17.19 11.46 2.29
CA ILE A 64 -16.96 11.12 0.87
C ILE A 64 -17.54 9.73 0.55
N SER A 65 -17.79 9.40 -0.72
CA SER A 65 -18.28 8.06 -1.09
C SER A 65 -17.22 6.98 -0.83
N SER A 66 -17.62 5.72 -0.66
CA SER A 66 -16.70 4.58 -0.51
C SER A 66 -15.68 4.48 -1.65
N PHE A 67 -16.13 4.66 -2.89
CA PHE A 67 -15.25 4.70 -4.06
C PHE A 67 -14.25 5.86 -3.98
N ALA A 68 -14.69 7.04 -3.57
CA ALA A 68 -13.80 8.19 -3.43
C ALA A 68 -12.79 8.03 -2.30
N ALA A 69 -13.18 7.37 -1.20
CA ALA A 69 -12.25 7.00 -0.13
C ALA A 69 -11.19 6.00 -0.63
N MET A 70 -11.62 4.98 -1.37
CA MET A 70 -10.70 4.01 -1.97
C MET A 70 -9.78 4.64 -3.03
N ALA A 71 -10.30 5.53 -3.89
CA ALA A 71 -9.47 6.29 -4.81
C ALA A 71 -8.45 7.18 -4.08
N CYS A 72 -8.83 7.81 -2.97
CA CYS A 72 -7.87 8.55 -2.13
C CYS A 72 -6.81 7.64 -1.51
N ALA A 73 -7.19 6.46 -1.01
CA ALA A 73 -6.26 5.51 -0.43
C ALA A 73 -5.29 4.97 -1.50
N LEU A 74 -5.81 4.55 -2.66
CA LEU A 74 -5.00 4.13 -3.82
C LEU A 74 -4.08 5.24 -4.32
N ALA A 75 -4.49 6.50 -4.30
CA ALA A 75 -3.62 7.61 -4.67
C ALA A 75 -2.42 7.77 -3.72
N ALA A 76 -2.52 7.27 -2.48
CA ALA A 76 -1.43 7.27 -1.52
C ALA A 76 -0.53 6.04 -1.66
N THR A 77 -1.11 4.85 -1.94
CA THR A 77 -0.35 3.60 -2.06
C THR A 77 0.31 3.43 -3.43
N VAL A 78 -0.44 3.72 -4.50
CA VAL A 78 0.06 3.58 -5.88
C VAL A 78 0.97 4.76 -6.20
N GLY A 79 2.26 4.49 -6.33
CA GLY A 79 3.25 5.51 -6.64
C GLY A 79 4.65 4.95 -6.83
N THR A 80 5.65 5.65 -6.28
CA THR A 80 7.06 5.26 -6.39
C THR A 80 7.33 3.85 -5.85
N GLY A 81 6.54 3.37 -4.88
CA GLY A 81 6.63 2.00 -4.35
C GLY A 81 6.44 0.93 -5.42
N ASN A 82 5.43 1.06 -6.28
CA ASN A 82 5.10 0.09 -7.33
C ASN A 82 6.12 0.11 -8.47
N ILE A 83 6.80 1.24 -8.71
CA ILE A 83 7.78 1.37 -9.79
C ILE A 83 9.19 1.11 -9.25
N ALA A 84 9.73 2.07 -8.49
CA ALA A 84 11.09 2.01 -7.98
C ALA A 84 11.24 0.97 -6.85
N GLY A 85 10.21 0.77 -6.03
CA GLY A 85 10.23 -0.23 -4.96
C GLY A 85 10.27 -1.66 -5.50
N VAL A 86 9.46 -1.98 -6.51
CA VAL A 86 9.50 -3.27 -7.24
C VAL A 86 10.85 -3.47 -7.93
N ALA A 87 11.35 -2.45 -8.65
CA ALA A 87 12.67 -2.51 -9.30
C ALA A 87 13.80 -2.73 -8.28
N THR A 88 13.73 -2.07 -7.12
CA THR A 88 14.68 -2.27 -6.02
C THR A 88 14.56 -3.67 -5.41
N ALA A 89 13.35 -4.22 -5.28
CA ALA A 89 13.13 -5.58 -4.81
C ALA A 89 13.76 -6.59 -5.76
N LEU A 90 13.57 -6.42 -7.07
CA LEU A 90 14.17 -7.25 -8.10
C LEU A 90 15.70 -7.14 -8.10
N HIS A 91 16.23 -5.92 -8.01
CA HIS A 91 17.67 -5.68 -8.02
C HIS A 91 18.38 -6.27 -6.79
N LEU A 92 17.79 -6.07 -5.59
CA LEU A 92 18.42 -6.48 -4.32
C LEU A 92 18.06 -7.90 -3.88
N GLY A 93 16.89 -8.40 -4.28
CA GLY A 93 16.35 -9.70 -3.87
C GLY A 93 16.25 -10.73 -4.99
N GLY A 94 16.55 -10.33 -6.24
CA GLY A 94 16.40 -11.18 -7.41
C GLY A 94 14.94 -11.41 -7.82
N PRO A 95 14.71 -12.18 -8.91
CA PRO A 95 13.37 -12.45 -9.43
C PRO A 95 12.41 -13.09 -8.41
N GLY A 96 12.95 -13.86 -7.46
CA GLY A 96 12.15 -14.48 -6.40
C GLY A 96 11.45 -13.49 -5.46
N ALA A 97 11.98 -12.28 -5.32
CA ALA A 97 11.36 -11.25 -4.49
C ALA A 97 9.95 -10.88 -4.99
N LEU A 98 9.73 -10.91 -6.31
CA LEU A 98 8.43 -10.59 -6.92
C LEU A 98 7.33 -11.59 -6.52
N VAL A 99 7.69 -12.87 -6.39
CA VAL A 99 6.75 -13.91 -5.92
C VAL A 99 6.36 -13.66 -4.47
N TRP A 100 7.34 -13.33 -3.62
CA TRP A 100 7.08 -13.02 -2.22
C TRP A 100 6.33 -11.71 -2.01
N MET A 101 6.48 -10.73 -2.91
CA MET A 101 5.61 -9.55 -2.97
C MET A 101 4.15 -9.97 -3.18
N LEU A 102 3.87 -10.81 -4.19
CA LEU A 102 2.51 -11.30 -4.47
C LEU A 102 1.92 -12.11 -3.31
N ILE A 103 2.69 -13.04 -2.74
CA ILE A 103 2.25 -13.84 -1.58
C ILE A 103 1.92 -12.92 -0.39
N SER A 104 2.78 -11.95 -0.11
CA SER A 104 2.53 -10.99 0.97
C SER A 104 1.28 -10.15 0.72
N ALA A 105 1.01 -9.77 -0.54
CA ALA A 105 -0.19 -9.02 -0.92
C ALA A 105 -1.47 -9.84 -0.73
N VAL A 106 -1.47 -11.14 -1.07
CA VAL A 106 -2.63 -12.03 -0.85
C VAL A 106 -3.05 -12.08 0.61
N PHE A 107 -2.10 -12.11 1.55
CA PHE A 107 -2.40 -12.05 2.98
C PHE A 107 -2.66 -10.62 3.46
N GLY A 108 -2.00 -9.64 2.83
CA GLY A 108 -2.20 -8.21 3.06
C GLY A 108 -3.63 -7.75 2.75
N MET A 109 -4.29 -8.34 1.76
CA MET A 109 -5.71 -8.10 1.44
C MET A 109 -6.60 -8.26 2.68
N THR A 110 -6.38 -9.34 3.44
CA THR A 110 -7.16 -9.60 4.65
C THR A 110 -6.79 -8.66 5.79
N THR A 111 -5.49 -8.35 5.95
CA THR A 111 -5.05 -7.35 6.93
C THR A 111 -5.73 -6.02 6.68
N LYS A 112 -5.68 -5.53 5.43
CA LYS A 112 -6.30 -4.27 5.00
C LYS A 112 -7.82 -4.31 5.18
N PHE A 113 -8.47 -5.44 4.87
CA PHE A 113 -9.90 -5.65 5.13
C PHE A 113 -10.26 -5.44 6.61
N CYS A 114 -9.49 -6.02 7.52
CA CYS A 114 -9.68 -5.87 8.97
C CYS A 114 -9.45 -4.42 9.40
N GLU A 115 -8.32 -3.83 9.00
CA GLU A 115 -7.96 -2.45 9.32
C GLU A 115 -9.06 -1.45 8.91
N VAL A 116 -9.55 -1.56 7.67
CA VAL A 116 -10.60 -0.70 7.11
C VAL A 116 -11.94 -0.93 7.83
N THR A 117 -12.31 -2.19 8.05
CA THR A 117 -13.55 -2.53 8.78
C THR A 117 -13.54 -1.94 10.19
N LEU A 118 -12.42 -2.08 10.91
CA LEU A 118 -12.28 -1.56 12.27
C LEU A 118 -12.28 -0.03 12.30
N ALA A 119 -11.68 0.64 11.30
CA ALA A 119 -11.71 2.10 11.23
C ALA A 119 -13.13 2.66 11.10
N VAL A 120 -13.99 2.02 10.30
CA VAL A 120 -15.40 2.42 10.21
C VAL A 120 -16.15 2.08 11.49
N ARG A 121 -15.83 0.97 12.15
CA ARG A 121 -16.49 0.57 13.40
C ARG A 121 -16.20 1.50 14.59
N TYR A 122 -14.99 2.06 14.65
CA TYR A 122 -14.50 2.89 15.76
C TYR A 122 -14.36 4.38 15.43
N ARG A 123 -14.86 4.83 14.27
CA ARG A 123 -14.90 6.25 13.91
C ARG A 123 -15.82 7.04 14.84
N GLU A 124 -15.55 8.33 14.95
CA GLU A 124 -16.40 9.30 15.63
C GLU A 124 -16.70 10.48 14.72
N ILE A 125 -17.64 11.32 15.15
CA ILE A 125 -17.93 12.60 14.53
C ILE A 125 -17.30 13.67 15.42
N ASP A 126 -16.44 14.50 14.85
CA ASP A 126 -15.85 15.64 15.56
C ASP A 126 -16.86 16.79 15.74
N SER A 127 -16.45 17.85 16.45
CA SER A 127 -17.28 19.03 16.68
C SER A 127 -17.68 19.78 15.40
N LEU A 128 -17.00 19.51 14.28
CA LEU A 128 -17.29 20.09 12.96
C LEU A 128 -18.19 19.19 12.12
N GLY A 129 -18.72 18.10 12.69
CA GLY A 129 -19.56 17.14 11.98
C GLY A 129 -18.79 16.22 11.03
N CYS A 130 -17.46 16.20 11.10
CA CYS A 130 -16.61 15.39 10.24
C CYS A 130 -16.26 14.06 10.89
N TYR A 131 -16.30 12.99 10.10
CA TYR A 131 -15.84 11.68 10.59
C TYR A 131 -14.32 11.68 10.82
N ARG A 132 -13.92 11.25 12.01
CA ARG A 132 -12.53 11.01 12.41
C ARG A 132 -12.37 9.56 12.82
N GLY A 133 -11.23 8.98 12.48
CA GLY A 133 -10.97 7.56 12.69
C GLY A 133 -9.58 7.20 12.21
N GLY A 134 -9.34 5.90 12.10
CA GLY A 134 -8.04 5.33 11.77
C GLY A 134 -7.49 4.49 12.92
N THR A 135 -6.26 4.03 12.76
CA THR A 135 -5.66 3.05 13.67
C THR A 135 -5.51 3.56 15.09
N MET A 136 -5.19 4.84 15.28
CA MET A 136 -5.18 5.48 16.61
C MET A 136 -6.53 5.39 17.33
N TYR A 137 -7.64 5.50 16.60
CA TYR A 137 -8.98 5.35 17.17
C TYR A 137 -9.32 3.91 17.52
N ILE A 138 -8.88 2.96 16.69
CA ILE A 138 -9.00 1.52 16.97
C ILE A 138 -8.24 1.18 18.26
N LEU A 139 -7.03 1.72 18.43
CA LEU A 139 -6.21 1.51 19.61
C LEU A 139 -6.80 2.14 20.88
N GLU A 140 -7.27 3.39 20.80
CA GLU A 140 -7.85 4.08 21.97
C GLU A 140 -9.20 3.47 22.37
N LYS A 141 -10.10 3.22 21.41
CA LYS A 141 -11.49 2.83 21.71
C LYS A 141 -11.76 1.34 21.63
N GLY A 142 -11.08 0.64 20.74
CA GLY A 142 -11.21 -0.80 20.59
C GLY A 142 -10.39 -1.58 21.62
N LEU A 143 -9.17 -1.12 21.92
CA LEU A 143 -8.27 -1.78 22.87
C LEU A 143 -8.15 -1.06 24.23
N GLY A 144 -8.65 0.18 24.36
CA GLY A 144 -8.44 0.97 25.57
C GLY A 144 -7.00 1.46 25.76
N MET A 145 -6.17 1.38 24.72
CA MET A 145 -4.72 1.63 24.78
C MET A 145 -4.38 3.04 24.27
N LYS A 146 -4.81 4.07 25.00
CA LYS A 146 -4.60 5.48 24.61
C LYS A 146 -3.12 5.84 24.40
N TRP A 147 -2.23 5.30 25.21
CA TRP A 147 -0.79 5.55 25.09
C TRP A 147 -0.25 5.07 23.73
N LEU A 148 -0.71 3.92 23.25
CA LEU A 148 -0.30 3.36 21.96
C LEU A 148 -0.92 4.11 20.79
N ALA A 149 -2.16 4.61 20.95
CA ALA A 149 -2.81 5.49 19.99
C ALA A 149 -2.01 6.78 19.75
N VAL A 150 -1.49 7.41 20.81
CA VAL A 150 -0.64 8.61 20.72
C VAL A 150 0.68 8.31 20.03
N ILE A 151 1.33 7.19 20.38
CA ILE A 151 2.58 6.75 19.72
C ILE A 151 2.34 6.51 18.23
N PHE A 152 1.26 5.80 17.87
CA PHE A 152 0.90 5.55 16.49
C PHE A 152 0.67 6.87 15.74
N ALA A 153 -0.11 7.80 16.30
CA ALA A 153 -0.40 9.08 15.67
C ALA A 153 0.88 9.90 15.42
N LEU A 154 1.82 9.91 16.38
CA LEU A 154 3.12 10.56 16.23
C LEU A 154 3.94 9.92 15.12
N PHE A 155 4.05 8.59 15.09
CA PHE A 155 4.81 7.91 14.03
C PHE A 155 4.16 8.03 12.67
N ALA A 156 2.84 7.96 12.57
CA ALA A 156 2.11 8.18 11.31
C ALA A 156 2.34 9.61 10.78
N PHE A 157 2.32 10.62 11.66
CA PHE A 157 2.64 11.99 11.31
C PHE A 157 4.07 12.12 10.77
N LEU A 158 5.07 11.56 11.48
CA LEU A 158 6.46 11.60 11.03
C LEU A 158 6.69 10.82 9.73
N ALA A 159 6.08 9.63 9.61
CA ALA A 159 6.19 8.77 8.43
C ALA A 159 5.56 9.42 7.18
N SER A 160 4.54 10.25 7.35
CA SER A 160 3.89 10.98 6.24
C SER A 160 4.85 11.88 5.47
N PHE A 161 5.86 12.47 6.14
CA PHE A 161 6.90 13.26 5.46
C PHE A 161 7.85 12.40 4.64
N GLY A 162 8.09 11.16 5.06
CA GLY A 162 8.96 10.22 4.34
C GLY A 162 8.23 9.59 3.16
N ILE A 163 7.34 8.64 3.47
CA ILE A 163 6.65 7.79 2.49
C ILE A 163 5.68 8.61 1.64
N GLY A 164 4.96 9.55 2.27
CA GLY A 164 3.90 10.32 1.61
C GLY A 164 4.37 11.60 0.89
N ASN A 165 5.61 12.06 1.11
CA ASN A 165 6.09 13.32 0.54
C ASN A 165 7.50 13.23 -0.05
N ALA A 166 8.54 13.16 0.77
CA ALA A 166 9.92 13.34 0.32
C ALA A 166 10.35 12.30 -0.72
N VAL A 167 10.00 11.03 -0.51
CA VAL A 167 10.36 9.94 -1.46
C VAL A 167 9.62 10.12 -2.78
N GLN A 168 8.32 10.44 -2.75
CA GLN A 168 7.49 10.61 -3.94
C GLN A 168 7.92 11.83 -4.77
N ALA A 169 8.17 12.97 -4.10
CA ALA A 169 8.61 14.20 -4.74
C ALA A 169 10.01 14.03 -5.37
N ASN A 170 10.93 13.36 -4.65
CA ASN A 170 12.28 13.10 -5.16
C ASN A 170 12.25 12.20 -6.40
N SER A 171 11.54 11.07 -6.35
CA SER A 171 11.47 10.15 -7.49
C SER A 171 10.75 10.75 -8.70
N THR A 172 9.76 11.62 -8.48
CA THR A 172 9.11 12.37 -9.58
C THR A 172 10.08 13.37 -10.21
N ALA A 173 10.83 14.12 -9.40
CA ALA A 173 11.83 15.07 -9.89
C ALA A 173 12.95 14.38 -10.67
N GLU A 174 13.46 13.27 -10.15
CA GLU A 174 14.49 12.46 -10.80
C GLU A 174 13.97 11.87 -12.12
N GLY A 175 12.75 11.32 -12.14
CA GLY A 175 12.15 10.77 -13.35
C GLY A 175 11.98 11.81 -14.47
N ILE A 176 11.54 13.02 -14.12
CA ILE A 176 11.40 14.11 -15.10
C ILE A 176 12.77 14.61 -15.58
N SER A 177 13.76 14.68 -14.68
CA SER A 177 15.14 15.05 -15.02
C SER A 177 15.76 14.05 -16.00
N LEU A 178 15.65 12.75 -15.73
CA LEU A 178 16.19 11.69 -16.59
C LEU A 178 15.51 11.64 -17.96
N ALA A 179 14.19 11.86 -18.02
CA ALA A 179 13.44 11.76 -19.26
C ALA A 179 13.56 13.01 -20.15
N PHE A 180 13.60 14.20 -19.55
CA PHE A 180 13.45 15.47 -20.27
C PHE A 180 14.56 16.49 -19.99
N GLY A 181 15.52 16.18 -19.12
CA GLY A 181 16.61 17.08 -18.74
C GLY A 181 16.17 18.28 -17.89
N VAL A 182 14.97 18.26 -17.32
CA VAL A 182 14.45 19.38 -16.52
C VAL A 182 15.10 19.39 -15.12
N PRO A 183 15.72 20.51 -14.70
CA PRO A 183 16.32 20.60 -13.37
C PRO A 183 15.30 20.40 -12.24
N HIS A 184 15.70 19.71 -11.17
CA HIS A 184 14.84 19.33 -10.04
C HIS A 184 14.07 20.50 -9.41
N LEU A 185 14.67 21.69 -9.36
CA LEU A 185 14.04 22.87 -8.77
C LEU A 185 12.74 23.26 -9.49
N TYR A 186 12.73 23.20 -10.83
CA TYR A 186 11.54 23.56 -11.60
C TYR A 186 10.41 22.55 -11.37
N THR A 187 10.73 21.26 -11.39
CA THR A 187 9.77 20.20 -11.07
C THR A 187 9.21 20.38 -9.66
N ALA A 188 10.07 20.66 -8.67
CA ALA A 188 9.64 20.86 -7.28
C ALA A 188 8.68 22.04 -7.13
N VAL A 189 8.96 23.19 -7.75
CA VAL A 189 8.10 24.39 -7.69
C VAL A 189 6.73 24.12 -8.32
N VAL A 190 6.71 23.53 -9.53
CA VAL A 190 5.47 23.23 -10.24
C VAL A 190 4.64 22.20 -9.46
N LEU A 191 5.29 21.13 -8.97
CA LEU A 191 4.62 20.08 -8.22
C LEU A 191 4.06 20.61 -6.89
N ALA A 192 4.83 21.41 -6.15
CA ALA A 192 4.35 22.05 -4.92
C ALA A 192 3.14 22.96 -5.18
N PHE A 193 3.15 23.73 -6.26
CA PHE A 193 2.02 24.58 -6.64
C PHE A 193 0.77 23.76 -6.95
N ILE A 194 0.88 22.73 -7.81
CA ILE A 194 -0.25 21.89 -8.20
C ILE A 194 -0.82 21.13 -6.99
N VAL A 195 0.04 20.50 -6.19
CA VAL A 195 -0.38 19.78 -4.97
C VAL A 195 -1.03 20.75 -3.99
N GLY A 196 -0.48 21.95 -3.81
CA GLY A 196 -1.04 22.99 -2.96
C GLY A 196 -2.47 23.37 -3.34
N LEU A 197 -2.77 23.52 -4.64
CA LEU A 197 -4.12 23.82 -5.13
C LEU A 197 -5.14 22.72 -4.76
N VAL A 198 -4.71 21.46 -4.76
CA VAL A 198 -5.56 20.31 -4.40
C VAL A 198 -5.76 20.24 -2.89
N VAL A 199 -4.68 20.32 -2.11
CA VAL A 199 -4.70 20.16 -0.64
C VAL A 199 -5.45 21.31 0.04
N TRP A 200 -5.35 22.55 -0.47
CA TRP A 200 -6.05 23.71 0.10
C TRP A 200 -7.57 23.53 0.17
N GLY A 201 -8.14 22.75 -0.75
CA GLY A 201 -9.58 22.47 -0.77
C GLY A 201 -10.04 21.39 0.23
N GLY A 202 -9.13 20.85 1.04
CA GLY A 202 -9.42 19.79 2.00
C GLY A 202 -9.76 18.45 1.37
N LEU A 203 -10.21 17.50 2.22
CA LEU A 203 -10.45 16.10 1.83
C LEU A 203 -11.43 15.96 0.66
N THR A 204 -12.48 16.79 0.60
CA THR A 204 -13.45 16.74 -0.50
C THR A 204 -12.83 17.09 -1.85
N ARG A 205 -11.86 18.02 -1.91
CA ARG A 205 -11.16 18.35 -3.16
C ARG A 205 -10.18 17.25 -3.53
N ILE A 206 -9.42 16.73 -2.56
CA ILE A 206 -8.54 15.58 -2.76
C ILE A 206 -9.33 14.42 -3.38
N ALA A 207 -10.46 14.06 -2.78
CA ALA A 207 -11.35 13.00 -3.26
C ALA A 207 -11.88 13.23 -4.68
N LYS A 208 -12.24 14.46 -5.03
CA LYS A 208 -12.70 14.77 -6.40
C LYS A 208 -11.59 14.57 -7.44
N VAL A 209 -10.36 14.95 -7.11
CA VAL A 209 -9.21 14.80 -8.01
C VAL A 209 -8.81 13.32 -8.14
N THR A 210 -8.69 12.60 -7.03
CA THR A 210 -8.24 11.20 -7.01
C THR A 210 -9.21 10.26 -7.70
N VAL A 211 -10.54 10.49 -7.58
CA VAL A 211 -11.57 9.70 -8.29
C VAL A 211 -11.37 9.67 -9.81
N PHE A 212 -10.83 10.75 -10.39
CA PHE A 212 -10.52 10.79 -11.82
C PHE A 212 -9.08 10.34 -12.12
N LEU A 213 -8.12 10.83 -11.34
CA LEU A 213 -6.70 10.62 -11.58
C LEU A 213 -6.28 9.15 -11.38
N VAL A 214 -6.82 8.47 -10.38
CA VAL A 214 -6.43 7.10 -10.00
C VAL A 214 -6.83 6.07 -11.06
N PRO A 215 -8.08 6.03 -11.55
CA PRO A 215 -8.43 5.12 -12.65
C PRO A 215 -7.62 5.42 -13.92
N PHE A 216 -7.40 6.71 -14.22
CA PHE A 216 -6.62 7.11 -15.39
C PHE A 216 -5.17 6.63 -15.32
N MET A 217 -4.48 6.85 -14.19
CA MET A 217 -3.10 6.40 -14.02
C MET A 217 -2.98 4.88 -14.05
N ALA A 218 -3.92 4.15 -13.45
CA ALA A 218 -3.93 2.69 -13.44
C ALA A 218 -4.12 2.13 -14.85
N ILE A 219 -5.10 2.64 -15.61
CA ILE A 219 -5.33 2.21 -17.00
C ILE A 219 -4.10 2.50 -17.87
N PHE A 220 -3.51 3.68 -17.73
CA PHE A 220 -2.31 4.05 -18.51
C PHE A 220 -1.12 3.15 -18.19
N TYR A 221 -0.84 2.91 -16.90
CA TYR A 221 0.27 2.07 -16.46
C TYR A 221 0.07 0.61 -16.88
N ILE A 222 -1.10 0.03 -16.59
CA ILE A 222 -1.42 -1.36 -16.94
C ILE A 222 -1.42 -1.53 -18.47
N GLY A 223 -1.98 -0.57 -19.23
CA GLY A 223 -1.97 -0.60 -20.69
C GLY A 223 -0.55 -0.60 -21.26
N GLY A 224 0.34 0.26 -20.74
CA GLY A 224 1.75 0.29 -21.12
C GLY A 224 2.49 -1.01 -20.77
N ALA A 225 2.29 -1.53 -19.56
CA ALA A 225 2.89 -2.80 -19.13
C ALA A 225 2.41 -3.97 -20.00
N LEU A 226 1.11 -4.05 -20.30
CA LEU A 226 0.54 -5.07 -21.18
C LEU A 226 1.13 -4.99 -22.60
N ALA A 227 1.32 -3.78 -23.14
CA ALA A 227 1.95 -3.63 -24.45
C ALA A 227 3.37 -4.22 -24.48
N VAL A 228 4.16 -4.00 -23.42
CA VAL A 228 5.51 -4.60 -23.29
C VAL A 228 5.44 -6.12 -23.19
N VAL A 229 4.54 -6.64 -22.33
CA VAL A 229 4.34 -8.08 -22.11
C VAL A 229 3.88 -8.79 -23.39
N ILE A 230 2.95 -8.20 -24.15
CA ILE A 230 2.46 -8.76 -25.42
C ILE A 230 3.59 -8.80 -26.46
N ASN A 231 4.39 -7.74 -26.56
CA ASN A 231 5.52 -7.68 -27.50
C ASN A 231 6.63 -8.70 -27.16
N HIS A 232 6.75 -9.12 -25.90
CA HIS A 232 7.73 -10.11 -25.43
C HIS A 232 7.06 -11.38 -24.90
N ALA A 233 5.90 -11.75 -25.45
CA ALA A 233 5.08 -12.85 -24.92
C ALA A 233 5.83 -14.20 -24.85
N SER A 234 6.79 -14.43 -25.75
CA SER A 234 7.64 -15.62 -25.76
C SER A 234 8.59 -15.72 -24.56
N GLU A 235 8.94 -14.60 -23.93
CA GLU A 235 9.87 -14.54 -22.79
C GLU A 235 9.14 -14.69 -21.45
N VAL A 236 7.83 -14.46 -21.43
CA VAL A 236 6.99 -14.49 -20.22
C VAL A 236 7.11 -15.83 -19.47
N PRO A 237 7.02 -17.01 -20.12
CA PRO A 237 7.20 -18.28 -19.41
C PRO A 237 8.58 -18.41 -18.75
N GLY A 238 9.63 -17.91 -19.40
CA GLY A 238 10.99 -17.89 -18.86
C GLY A 238 11.10 -16.97 -17.64
N ALA A 239 10.52 -15.78 -17.71
CA ALA A 239 10.49 -14.84 -16.60
C ALA A 239 9.75 -15.40 -15.37
N ILE A 240 8.60 -16.04 -15.58
CA ILE A 240 7.84 -16.71 -14.50
C ILE A 240 8.66 -17.86 -13.91
N SER A 241 9.33 -18.66 -14.74
CA SER A 241 10.18 -19.76 -14.26
C SER A 241 11.33 -19.25 -13.40
N MET A 242 12.04 -18.19 -13.84
CA MET A 242 13.09 -17.54 -13.06
C MET A 242 12.58 -16.98 -11.73
N ALA A 243 11.38 -16.39 -11.72
CA ALA A 243 10.77 -15.88 -10.50
C ALA A 243 10.45 -17.02 -9.51
N LEU A 244 9.83 -18.12 -9.98
CA LEU A 244 9.51 -19.27 -9.13
C LEU A 244 10.76 -19.98 -8.61
N GLN A 245 11.77 -20.17 -9.47
CA GLN A 245 13.07 -20.73 -9.06
C GLN A 245 13.79 -19.83 -8.06
N GLY A 246 13.79 -18.51 -8.26
CA GLY A 246 14.38 -17.58 -7.31
C GLY A 246 13.63 -17.53 -5.96
N ALA A 247 12.34 -17.84 -5.96
CA ALA A 247 11.49 -17.76 -4.77
C ALA A 247 11.50 -19.03 -3.92
N PHE A 248 11.51 -20.20 -4.57
CA PHE A 248 11.34 -21.51 -3.94
C PHE A 248 12.45 -22.51 -4.29
N GLY A 249 13.22 -22.24 -5.34
CA GLY A 249 14.35 -23.06 -5.73
C GLY A 249 15.45 -22.95 -4.67
N ASP A 250 15.51 -23.96 -3.81
CA ASP A 250 16.64 -24.14 -2.92
C ASP A 250 17.84 -24.69 -3.72
N PRO A 251 19.04 -24.10 -3.65
CA PRO A 251 20.28 -24.79 -3.98
C PRO A 251 20.57 -25.88 -2.92
N MET A 252 19.68 -26.86 -2.78
CA MET A 252 19.93 -28.14 -2.08
C MET A 252 21.10 -28.94 -2.70
N ALA A 253 21.88 -28.36 -3.61
CA ALA A 253 23.11 -28.94 -4.15
C ALA A 253 24.34 -28.76 -3.25
N ILE A 254 24.31 -27.92 -2.19
CA ILE A 254 25.45 -27.79 -1.26
C ILE A 254 24.97 -27.63 0.21
N PRO A 255 25.26 -28.60 1.10
CA PRO A 255 25.01 -28.45 2.53
C PRO A 255 25.85 -27.29 3.12
N GLY A 256 25.21 -26.27 3.69
CA GLY A 256 25.90 -25.19 4.43
C GLY A 256 25.09 -23.90 4.59
N ALA A 257 25.62 -22.97 5.38
CA ALA A 257 25.00 -21.67 5.72
C ALA A 257 24.78 -20.69 4.54
N MET A 258 25.28 -21.02 3.34
CA MET A 258 25.04 -20.26 2.11
C MET A 258 23.80 -20.77 1.34
N ALA A 259 23.35 -22.00 1.60
CA ALA A 259 22.08 -22.50 1.06
C ALA A 259 20.92 -21.76 1.75
N GLY A 260 19.99 -21.24 0.95
CA GLY A 260 18.87 -20.42 1.45
C GLY A 260 19.18 -18.95 1.71
N TRP A 261 20.42 -18.44 1.55
CA TRP A 261 20.68 -17.00 1.70
C TRP A 261 19.96 -16.18 0.61
N ALA A 262 20.04 -16.62 -0.65
CA ALA A 262 19.35 -15.96 -1.77
C ALA A 262 17.83 -15.99 -1.58
N VAL A 263 17.26 -17.13 -1.19
CA VAL A 263 15.82 -17.27 -0.88
C VAL A 263 15.44 -16.38 0.30
N LYS A 264 16.24 -16.34 1.38
CA LYS A 264 15.99 -15.47 2.54
C LYS A 264 16.01 -13.99 2.15
N VAL A 265 16.94 -13.58 1.30
CA VAL A 265 17.00 -12.19 0.80
C VAL A 265 15.80 -11.90 -0.09
N ALA A 266 15.41 -12.83 -0.99
CA ALA A 266 14.22 -12.71 -1.81
C ALA A 266 12.95 -12.57 -0.96
N VAL A 267 12.77 -13.39 0.07
CA VAL A 267 11.68 -13.29 1.05
C VAL A 267 11.69 -11.93 1.74
N GLN A 268 12.82 -11.54 2.33
CA GLN A 268 12.91 -10.32 3.11
C GLN A 268 12.66 -9.07 2.25
N LYS A 269 13.31 -8.98 1.08
CA LYS A 269 13.15 -7.85 0.14
C LYS A 269 11.79 -7.85 -0.52
N GLY A 270 11.27 -9.03 -0.90
CA GLY A 270 9.95 -9.18 -1.46
C GLY A 270 8.87 -8.72 -0.49
N ILE A 271 8.82 -9.30 0.72
CA ILE A 271 7.80 -8.93 1.70
C ILE A 271 7.92 -7.46 2.13
N SER A 272 9.14 -6.98 2.44
CA SER A 272 9.31 -5.57 2.87
C SER A 272 8.86 -4.57 1.82
N ARG A 273 9.14 -4.83 0.53
CA ARG A 273 8.70 -3.96 -0.56
C ARG A 273 7.23 -4.15 -0.91
N GLY A 274 6.69 -5.36 -0.76
CA GLY A 274 5.26 -5.63 -0.90
C GLY A 274 4.43 -4.86 0.12
N VAL A 275 4.78 -4.96 1.41
CA VAL A 275 4.14 -4.19 2.49
C VAL A 275 4.29 -2.68 2.29
N PHE A 276 5.45 -2.22 1.81
CA PHE A 276 5.66 -0.80 1.52
C PHE A 276 4.79 -0.30 0.35
N SER A 277 4.53 -1.14 -0.65
CA SER A 277 3.70 -0.80 -1.81
C SER A 277 2.23 -0.69 -1.42
N ASN A 278 1.67 -1.77 -0.89
CA ASN A 278 0.23 -1.84 -0.63
C ASN A 278 -0.18 -1.27 0.74
N GLU A 279 0.78 -0.92 1.59
CA GLU A 279 0.61 -0.43 2.96
C GLU A 279 -0.23 -1.33 3.88
N ALA A 280 -0.35 -2.62 3.57
CA ALA A 280 -1.09 -3.55 4.42
C ALA A 280 -0.36 -3.77 5.75
N GLY A 281 -1.04 -3.50 6.87
CA GLY A 281 -0.43 -3.60 8.21
C GLY A 281 0.31 -2.35 8.67
N LEU A 282 0.37 -1.29 7.85
CA LEU A 282 0.91 0.02 8.27
C LEU A 282 -0.14 0.88 9.00
N GLY A 283 -1.43 0.55 8.88
CA GLY A 283 -2.52 1.26 9.55
C GLY A 283 -2.80 2.68 9.03
N SER A 284 -2.29 3.05 7.85
CA SER A 284 -2.47 4.36 7.21
C SER A 284 -3.81 4.50 6.49
N ALA A 285 -4.15 3.55 5.61
CA ALA A 285 -5.41 3.54 4.84
C ALA A 285 -6.68 3.71 5.71
N PRO A 286 -6.79 3.10 6.91
CA PRO A 286 -7.89 3.34 7.86
C PRO A 286 -8.29 4.80 8.07
N MET A 287 -7.33 5.73 8.02
CA MET A 287 -7.58 7.16 8.22
C MET A 287 -8.48 7.75 7.13
N VAL A 288 -8.36 7.29 5.89
CA VAL A 288 -9.20 7.75 4.78
C VAL A 288 -10.54 7.01 4.78
N HIS A 289 -10.53 5.69 4.94
CA HIS A 289 -11.77 4.89 4.90
C HIS A 289 -12.76 5.21 6.01
N CYS A 290 -12.30 5.67 7.17
CA CYS A 290 -13.22 6.07 8.24
C CYS A 290 -14.18 7.18 7.79
N THR A 291 -13.80 7.99 6.80
CA THR A 291 -14.60 9.11 6.27
C THR A 291 -15.64 8.69 5.23
N ALA A 292 -15.67 7.41 4.85
CA ALA A 292 -16.54 6.91 3.79
C ALA A 292 -18.02 6.85 4.19
N LYS A 293 -18.89 7.17 3.24
CA LYS A 293 -20.35 7.00 3.33
C LYS A 293 -20.73 5.55 3.10
N VAL A 294 -20.96 4.83 4.19
CA VAL A 294 -21.24 3.39 4.18
C VAL A 294 -22.17 3.00 5.33
N ASP A 295 -23.11 2.10 5.05
CA ASP A 295 -24.08 1.54 5.98
C ASP A 295 -23.51 0.47 6.91
N HIS A 296 -22.50 -0.28 6.47
CA HIS A 296 -21.91 -1.36 7.25
C HIS A 296 -20.37 -1.39 7.15
N PRO A 297 -19.63 -1.52 8.28
CA PRO A 297 -18.16 -1.53 8.28
C PRO A 297 -17.53 -2.55 7.34
N VAL A 298 -18.07 -3.78 7.31
CA VAL A 298 -17.58 -4.86 6.43
C VAL A 298 -17.72 -4.51 4.95
N ARG A 299 -18.76 -3.74 4.56
CA ARG A 299 -18.92 -3.32 3.17
C ARG A 299 -17.77 -2.40 2.76
N GLN A 300 -17.33 -1.52 3.65
CA GLN A 300 -16.13 -0.70 3.42
C GLN A 300 -14.86 -1.55 3.42
N GLY A 301 -14.79 -2.58 4.27
CA GLY A 301 -13.68 -3.55 4.29
C GLY A 301 -13.39 -4.18 2.93
N LEU A 302 -14.43 -4.46 2.12
CA LEU A 302 -14.26 -5.00 0.77
C LEU A 302 -13.42 -4.09 -0.14
N TYR A 303 -13.51 -2.76 0.04
CA TYR A 303 -12.66 -1.83 -0.70
C TYR A 303 -11.18 -2.00 -0.33
N GLY A 304 -10.87 -2.32 0.93
CA GLY A 304 -9.50 -2.62 1.36
C GLY A 304 -8.91 -3.88 0.69
N ILE A 305 -9.73 -4.91 0.43
CA ILE A 305 -9.29 -6.08 -0.36
C ILE A 305 -8.97 -5.64 -1.79
N PHE A 306 -9.86 -4.84 -2.38
CA PHE A 306 -9.71 -4.38 -3.76
C PHE A 306 -8.46 -3.52 -3.95
N GLU A 307 -8.13 -2.69 -2.97
CA GLU A 307 -6.93 -1.85 -2.99
C GLU A 307 -5.65 -2.66 -3.14
N VAL A 308 -5.47 -3.66 -2.28
CA VAL A 308 -4.27 -4.51 -2.32
C VAL A 308 -4.25 -5.39 -3.57
N PHE A 309 -5.41 -5.67 -4.19
CA PHE A 309 -5.47 -6.40 -5.45
C PHE A 309 -5.10 -5.55 -6.66
N VAL A 310 -5.42 -4.26 -6.64
CA VAL A 310 -5.10 -3.32 -7.74
C VAL A 310 -3.65 -2.81 -7.64
N ASP A 311 -3.14 -2.64 -6.42
CA ASP A 311 -1.74 -2.27 -6.15
C ASP A 311 -0.71 -3.29 -6.70
#